data_AF-A0A7C3HQB0-F1
#
_entry.id   AF-A0A7C3HQB0-F1
#
_cell.length_a   1.000
_cell.length_b   1.000
_cell.length_c   1.000
_cell.angle_alpha   90.00
_cell.angle_beta   90.00
_cell.angle_gamma   90.00
#
_symmetry.space_group_name_H-M   'P 1'
#
loop_
_entity.id
_entity.type
_entity.pdbx_description
1 polymer ?
#
loop_
_entity_poly.entity_id
_entity_poly.type
_entity_poly.pdbx_seq_one_letter_code
_entity_poly.pdbx_strand_id
1 'polypeptide(L)'
;MFSTLREFLKGRKTYLTIIIGLLYLAGVWAGIYEFDEKVLAVLGLSALAFLRAGLGKSAPIILLSLCLVSCAPLQPDANPLIIRVEQTQQTARATFDLILAVNHTQRDFWRTNAPAYHQFCEWLRAPINYDSPEYGPTNIPRALMLQFQLDDLKTAYLAARASSNDLYTALATFRQTLDLAQAWESVILAPRPE
;
A
#
# COMPACT_ATOMS: atom_id res chain seq x y z
N MET A 1 20.52 21.04 11.90
CA MET A 1 19.27 20.35 11.53
C MET A 1 18.93 19.15 12.44
N PHE A 2 19.45 19.09 13.67
CA PHE A 2 19.13 18.02 14.66
C PHE A 2 18.50 18.56 15.97
N SER A 3 18.40 19.89 16.12
CA SER A 3 17.87 20.55 17.33
C SER A 3 16.35 20.44 17.46
N THR A 4 15.62 20.50 16.35
CA THR A 4 14.16 20.42 16.31
C THR A 4 13.63 19.05 16.74
N LEU A 5 14.31 17.96 16.39
CA LEU A 5 13.88 16.61 16.79
C LEU A 5 14.01 16.42 18.31
N ARG A 6 15.12 16.89 18.89
CA ARG A 6 15.40 16.77 20.33
C ARG A 6 14.48 17.63 21.19
N GLU A 7 14.08 18.81 20.68
CA GLU A 7 13.10 19.69 21.33
C GLU A 7 11.67 19.17 21.21
N PHE A 8 11.30 18.56 20.08
CA PHE A 8 9.99 17.93 19.90
C PHE A 8 9.83 16.66 20.77
N LEU A 9 10.93 15.95 21.02
CA LEU A 9 10.96 14.74 21.83
C LEU A 9 10.87 14.99 23.35
N LYS A 10 10.97 16.23 23.86
CA LYS A 10 10.98 16.54 25.31
C LYS A 10 9.70 16.21 26.09
N GLY A 11 8.64 15.74 25.43
CA GLY A 11 7.40 15.31 26.09
C GLY A 11 7.59 14.02 26.88
N ARG A 12 7.59 14.10 28.22
CA ARG A 12 7.79 12.97 29.17
C ARG A 12 6.93 11.73 28.90
N LYS A 13 5.77 11.88 28.25
CA LYS A 13 4.84 10.80 27.89
C LYS A 13 5.20 10.11 26.56
N THR A 14 5.92 10.79 25.67
CA THR A 14 6.31 10.31 24.34
C THR A 14 7.43 9.26 24.40
N TYR A 15 8.39 9.44 25.32
CA TYR A 15 9.45 8.46 25.55
C TYR A 15 8.91 7.12 26.02
N LEU A 16 7.87 7.13 26.85
CA LEU A 16 7.32 5.92 27.47
C LEU A 16 6.73 4.98 26.41
N THR A 17 5.95 5.52 25.45
CA THR A 17 5.32 4.72 24.40
C THR A 17 6.33 4.09 23.44
N ILE A 18 7.37 4.84 23.06
CA ILE A 18 8.42 4.34 22.16
C ILE A 18 9.25 3.26 22.87
N ILE A 19 9.60 3.47 24.13
CA ILE A 19 10.34 2.49 24.94
C ILE A 19 9.51 1.22 25.14
N ILE A 20 8.21 1.34 25.42
CA ILE A 20 7.31 0.18 25.53
C ILE A 20 7.19 -0.58 24.21
N GLY A 21 7.09 0.13 23.07
CA GLY A 21 7.04 -0.51 21.76
C GLY A 21 8.34 -1.26 21.40
N LEU A 22 9.50 -0.67 21.71
CA LEU A 22 10.79 -1.33 21.51
C LEU A 22 11.00 -2.53 22.45
N LEU A 23 10.57 -2.42 23.71
CA LEU A 23 10.61 -3.52 24.68
C LEU A 23 9.68 -4.69 24.28
N TYR A 24 8.51 -4.39 23.71
CA TYR A 24 7.60 -5.41 23.20
C TYR A 24 8.23 -6.18 22.03
N LEU A 25 8.80 -5.47 21.05
CA LEU A 25 9.51 -6.10 19.92
C LEU A 25 10.72 -6.92 20.39
N ALA A 26 11.49 -6.42 21.37
CA ALA A 26 12.60 -7.15 21.95
C ALA A 26 12.15 -8.41 22.70
N GLY A 27 11.02 -8.36 23.41
CA GLY A 27 10.45 -9.51 24.11
C GLY A 27 9.85 -10.56 23.18
N VAL A 28 9.26 -10.14 22.06
CA VAL A 28 8.82 -11.03 20.97
C VAL A 28 10.03 -11.71 20.31
N TRP A 29 11.10 -10.96 20.02
CA TRP A 29 12.34 -11.51 19.47
C TRP A 29 13.04 -12.49 20.43
N ALA A 30 12.95 -12.24 21.74
CA ALA A 30 13.45 -13.13 22.78
C ALA A 30 12.51 -14.31 23.09
N GLY A 31 11.36 -14.43 22.41
CA GLY A 31 10.40 -15.52 22.60
C GLY A 31 9.64 -15.47 23.94
N ILE A 32 9.65 -14.33 24.63
CA ILE A 32 9.00 -14.13 25.94
C ILE A 32 7.51 -13.78 25.76
N TYR A 33 7.14 -13.20 24.62
CA TYR A 33 5.76 -12.85 24.25
C TYR A 33 5.37 -13.48 22.92
N GLU A 34 4.11 -13.89 22.78
CA GLU A 34 3.53 -14.30 21.50
C GLU A 34 3.19 -13.08 20.64
N PHE A 35 3.31 -13.24 19.31
CA PHE A 35 3.07 -12.17 18.35
C PHE A 35 1.57 -11.85 18.26
N ASP A 36 1.07 -10.96 19.12
CA ASP A 36 -0.33 -10.52 19.10
C ASP A 36 -0.51 -9.27 18.21
N GLU A 37 -1.29 -9.43 17.14
CA GLU A 37 -1.61 -8.41 16.14
C GLU A 37 -2.37 -7.21 16.75
N LYS A 38 -3.10 -7.40 17.86
CA LYS A 38 -3.86 -6.33 18.53
C LYS A 38 -2.93 -5.33 19.22
N VAL A 39 -1.84 -5.81 19.81
CA VAL A 39 -0.85 -4.96 20.49
C VAL A 39 -0.06 -4.14 19.47
N LEU A 40 0.27 -4.75 18.33
CA LEU A 40 0.87 -4.08 17.18
C LEU A 40 -0.05 -3.02 16.56
N ALA A 41 -1.36 -3.28 16.49
CA ALA A 41 -2.33 -2.30 16.01
C ALA A 41 -2.36 -1.04 16.89
N VAL A 42 -2.31 -1.20 18.22
CA VAL A 42 -2.29 -0.08 19.17
C VAL A 42 -0.96 0.68 19.14
N LEU A 43 0.17 -0.03 19.05
CA LEU A 43 1.50 0.58 18.93
C LEU A 43 1.71 1.25 17.56
N GLY A 44 1.15 0.68 16.49
CA GLY A 44 1.15 1.24 15.14
C GLY A 44 0.31 2.51 15.04
N LEU A 45 -0.90 2.53 15.62
CA LEU A 45 -1.76 3.72 15.70
C LEU A 45 -1.11 4.87 16.48
N SER A 46 -0.40 4.55 17.56
CA SER A 46 0.33 5.57 18.32
C SER A 46 1.53 6.10 17.53
N ALA A 47 2.33 5.25 16.88
CA ALA A 47 3.40 5.67 15.98
C ALA A 47 2.90 6.54 14.80
N LEU A 48 1.71 6.23 14.28
CA LEU A 48 1.06 6.98 13.20
C LEU A 48 0.57 8.37 13.65
N ALA A 49 0.03 8.47 14.87
CA ALA A 49 -0.31 9.76 15.48
C ALA A 49 0.93 10.63 15.71
N PHE A 50 2.09 10.01 16.01
CA PHE A 50 3.36 10.71 16.13
C PHE A 50 3.94 11.18 14.79
N LEU A 51 3.80 10.40 13.71
CA LEU A 51 4.15 10.83 12.35
C LEU A 51 3.29 12.03 11.90
N ARG A 52 1.99 12.01 12.23
CA ARG A 52 1.07 13.14 12.00
C ARG A 52 1.43 14.40 12.78
N ALA A 53 1.98 14.26 13.99
CA ALA A 53 2.42 15.41 14.79
C ALA A 53 3.79 15.94 14.34
N GLY A 54 4.68 15.09 13.83
CA GLY A 54 6.03 15.45 13.40
C GLY A 54 6.14 15.96 11.95
N LEU A 55 5.22 15.57 11.06
CA LEU A 55 5.18 16.06 9.68
C LEU A 55 4.36 17.35 9.62
N GLY A 56 5.04 18.47 9.39
CA GLY A 56 4.45 19.80 9.29
C GLY A 56 3.32 19.91 8.25
N LYS A 57 2.57 21.03 8.35
CA LYS A 57 1.36 21.40 7.60
C LYS A 57 1.54 21.37 6.06
N SER A 58 1.75 20.21 5.44
CA SER A 58 1.77 20.00 3.98
C SER A 58 2.04 18.56 3.53
N ALA A 59 2.05 17.55 4.41
CA ALA A 59 2.07 16.14 3.98
C ALA A 59 0.62 15.61 3.89
N PRO A 60 0.17 15.13 2.71
CA PRO A 60 -1.18 15.37 2.24
C PRO A 60 -2.18 14.30 2.72
N ILE A 61 -3.45 14.69 2.70
CA ILE A 61 -4.65 13.95 3.09
C ILE A 61 -4.74 12.52 2.50
N ILE A 62 -3.96 12.21 1.44
CA ILE A 62 -3.89 10.91 0.77
C ILE A 62 -3.16 9.85 1.63
N LEU A 63 -2.10 10.22 2.36
CA LEU A 63 -1.41 9.28 3.27
C LEU A 63 -2.33 8.89 4.45
N LEU A 64 -3.24 9.78 4.83
CA LEU A 64 -4.24 9.55 5.88
C LEU A 64 -5.35 8.61 5.40
N SER A 65 -5.82 8.73 4.15
CA SER A 65 -6.80 7.79 3.57
C SER A 65 -6.20 6.40 3.31
N LEU A 66 -4.93 6.30 2.91
CA LEU A 66 -4.19 5.03 2.82
C LEU A 66 -4.07 4.32 4.18
N CYS A 67 -3.85 5.06 5.28
CA CYS A 67 -3.73 4.47 6.61
C CYS A 67 -5.09 4.13 7.25
N LEU A 68 -6.16 4.86 6.93
CA LEU A 68 -7.50 4.59 7.44
C LEU A 68 -8.12 3.32 6.82
N VAL A 69 -7.76 2.98 5.58
CA VAL A 69 -8.19 1.73 4.94
C VAL A 69 -7.48 0.52 5.56
N SER A 70 -6.22 0.67 5.99
CA SER A 70 -5.44 -0.43 6.62
C SER A 70 -5.70 -0.66 8.11
N CYS A 71 -6.50 0.19 8.77
CA CYS A 71 -6.80 0.11 10.21
C CYS A 71 -8.30 -0.05 10.52
N ALA A 72 -9.11 -0.51 9.56
CA ALA A 72 -10.49 -0.87 9.86
C ALA A 72 -10.50 -2.10 10.79
N PRO A 73 -11.22 -2.07 11.94
CA PRO A 73 -11.37 -3.26 12.77
C PRO A 73 -11.99 -4.38 11.93
N LEU A 74 -11.26 -5.48 11.81
CA LEU A 74 -11.74 -6.70 11.17
C LEU A 74 -13.03 -7.13 11.89
N GLN A 75 -14.11 -7.38 11.14
CA GLN A 75 -15.29 -8.02 11.73
C GLN A 75 -14.85 -9.36 12.34
N PRO A 76 -15.42 -9.77 13.50
CA PRO A 76 -14.91 -10.91 14.28
C PRO A 76 -14.84 -12.24 13.52
N ASP A 77 -15.53 -12.39 12.40
CA ASP A 77 -15.51 -13.59 11.54
C ASP A 77 -14.95 -13.35 10.13
N ALA A 78 -14.40 -12.16 9.86
CA ALA A 78 -13.90 -11.84 8.54
C ALA A 78 -12.52 -12.46 8.28
N ASN A 79 -12.34 -13.00 7.08
CA ASN A 79 -11.06 -13.58 6.68
C ASN A 79 -10.02 -12.46 6.48
N PRO A 80 -8.95 -12.39 7.30
CA PRO A 80 -8.00 -11.29 7.27
C PRO A 80 -7.21 -11.23 5.95
N LEU A 81 -6.97 -12.38 5.31
CA LEU A 81 -6.27 -12.45 4.03
C LEU A 81 -7.12 -11.81 2.92
N ILE A 82 -8.42 -12.10 2.91
CA ILE A 82 -9.37 -11.53 1.94
C ILE A 82 -9.46 -10.02 2.09
N ILE A 83 -9.60 -9.54 3.32
CA ILE A 83 -9.65 -8.10 3.59
C ILE A 83 -8.36 -7.42 3.12
N ARG A 84 -7.18 -8.02 3.36
CA ARG A 84 -5.91 -7.46 2.89
C ARG A 84 -5.83 -7.41 1.37
N VAL A 85 -6.33 -8.42 0.67
CA VAL A 85 -6.43 -8.41 -0.81
C VAL A 85 -7.28 -7.23 -1.27
N GLU A 86 -8.46 -7.04 -0.68
CA GLU A 86 -9.40 -5.98 -1.07
C GLU A 86 -8.86 -4.58 -0.80
N GLN A 87 -8.25 -4.36 0.37
CA GLN A 87 -7.57 -3.10 0.70
C GLN A 87 -6.42 -2.80 -0.27
N THR A 88 -5.66 -3.82 -0.66
CA THR A 88 -4.54 -3.67 -1.61
C THR A 88 -5.06 -3.37 -3.00
N GLN A 89 -6.13 -4.04 -3.46
CA GLN A 89 -6.77 -3.75 -4.75
C GLN A 89 -7.36 -2.35 -4.79
N GLN A 90 -8.05 -1.91 -3.72
CA GLN A 90 -8.62 -0.57 -3.63
C GLN A 90 -7.52 0.50 -3.71
N THR A 91 -6.41 0.28 -3.00
CA THR A 91 -5.24 1.16 -3.06
C THR A 91 -4.64 1.18 -4.47
N ALA A 92 -4.49 0.01 -5.09
CA ALA A 92 -3.91 -0.10 -6.42
C ALA A 92 -4.77 0.57 -7.50
N ARG A 93 -6.11 0.47 -7.42
CA ARG A 93 -7.01 1.21 -8.32
C ARG A 93 -6.71 2.71 -8.28
N ALA A 94 -6.73 3.28 -7.08
CA ALA A 94 -6.49 4.70 -6.90
C ALA A 94 -5.10 5.14 -7.39
N THR A 95 -4.06 4.38 -7.03
CA THR A 95 -2.68 4.69 -7.43
C THR A 95 -2.47 4.53 -8.94
N PHE A 96 -2.95 3.43 -9.55
CA PHE A 96 -2.82 3.21 -10.99
C PHE A 96 -3.56 4.27 -11.80
N ASP A 97 -4.78 4.62 -11.41
CA ASP A 97 -5.56 5.67 -12.07
C ASP A 97 -4.82 7.01 -12.01
N LEU A 98 -4.26 7.37 -10.84
CA LEU A 98 -3.49 8.61 -10.67
C LEU A 98 -2.28 8.67 -11.61
N ILE A 99 -1.40 7.66 -11.57
CA ILE A 99 -0.18 7.67 -12.40
C ILE A 99 -0.52 7.62 -13.89
N LEU A 100 -1.54 6.85 -14.28
CA LEU A 100 -1.93 6.76 -15.68
C LEU A 100 -2.55 8.08 -16.16
N ALA A 101 -3.34 8.76 -15.33
CA ALA A 101 -3.89 10.07 -15.64
C ALA A 101 -2.79 11.15 -15.76
N VAL A 102 -1.86 11.21 -14.81
CA VAL A 102 -0.74 12.16 -14.83
C VAL A 102 0.15 11.92 -16.06
N ASN A 103 0.44 10.66 -16.40
CA ASN A 103 1.20 10.35 -17.60
C ASN A 103 0.42 10.72 -18.88
N HIS A 104 -0.90 10.50 -18.91
CA HIS A 104 -1.72 10.82 -20.07
C HIS A 104 -1.81 12.33 -20.34
N THR A 105 -1.99 13.14 -19.30
CA THR A 105 -2.13 14.60 -19.41
C THR A 105 -0.89 15.31 -19.95
N GLN A 106 0.31 14.79 -19.69
CA GLN A 106 1.59 15.38 -20.14
C GLN A 106 2.52 14.32 -20.76
N ARG A 107 1.98 13.51 -21.69
CA ARG A 107 2.67 12.31 -22.21
C ARG A 107 4.05 12.58 -22.80
N ASP A 108 4.20 13.65 -23.59
CA ASP A 108 5.48 13.99 -24.23
C ASP A 108 6.51 14.53 -23.24
N PHE A 109 6.05 15.29 -22.23
CA PHE A 109 6.90 15.74 -21.12
C PHE A 109 7.46 14.54 -20.37
N TRP A 110 6.63 13.57 -19.99
CA TRP A 110 7.07 12.39 -19.24
C TRP A 110 7.92 11.45 -20.08
N ARG A 111 7.66 11.32 -21.38
CA ARG A 111 8.55 10.58 -22.29
C ARG A 111 9.97 11.12 -22.28
N THR A 112 10.13 12.43 -22.12
CA THR A 112 11.44 13.10 -22.18
C THR A 112 12.10 13.22 -20.80
N ASN A 113 11.35 13.66 -19.78
CA ASN A 113 11.90 14.05 -18.47
C ASN A 113 11.91 12.90 -17.45
N ALA A 114 11.06 11.89 -17.63
CA ALA A 114 11.06 10.69 -16.80
C ALA A 114 10.72 9.45 -17.65
N PRO A 115 11.62 9.02 -18.56
CA PRO A 115 11.33 7.95 -19.51
C PRO A 115 10.99 6.62 -18.82
N ALA A 116 11.59 6.31 -17.67
CA ALA A 116 11.27 5.12 -16.89
C ALA A 116 9.83 5.13 -16.35
N TYR A 117 9.34 6.28 -15.87
CA TYR A 117 7.95 6.45 -15.47
C TYR A 117 7.00 6.27 -16.65
N HIS A 118 7.31 6.89 -17.80
CA HIS A 118 6.50 6.73 -19.00
C HIS A 118 6.45 5.28 -19.46
N GLN A 119 7.59 4.57 -19.50
CA GLN A 119 7.65 3.16 -19.86
C GLN A 119 6.84 2.28 -18.89
N PHE A 120 6.88 2.58 -17.59
CA PHE A 120 6.05 1.88 -16.61
C PHE A 120 4.55 2.09 -16.86
N CYS A 121 4.13 3.32 -17.17
CA CYS A 121 2.74 3.59 -17.54
C CYS A 121 2.32 2.88 -18.84
N GLU A 122 3.20 2.84 -19.85
CA GLU A 122 2.92 2.09 -21.08
C GLU A 122 2.85 0.58 -20.83
N TRP A 123 3.70 0.04 -19.95
CA TRP A 123 3.64 -1.36 -19.49
C TRP A 123 2.32 -1.69 -18.79
N LEU A 124 1.81 -0.79 -17.94
CA LEU A 124 0.50 -0.92 -17.30
C LEU A 124 -0.67 -0.85 -18.29
N ARG A 125 -0.55 -0.06 -19.36
CA ARG A 125 -1.58 0.04 -20.42
C ARG A 125 -1.50 -1.08 -21.44
N ALA A 126 -0.36 -1.76 -21.55
CA ALA A 126 -0.15 -2.79 -22.56
C ALA A 126 -1.30 -3.81 -22.51
N PRO A 127 -1.96 -4.07 -23.66
CA PRO A 127 -3.05 -5.03 -23.70
C PRO A 127 -2.52 -6.43 -23.42
N ILE A 128 -3.20 -7.13 -22.52
CA ILE A 128 -2.96 -8.53 -22.21
C ILE A 128 -4.22 -9.31 -22.57
N ASN A 129 -4.04 -10.45 -23.23
CA ASN A 129 -5.11 -11.41 -23.44
C ASN A 129 -5.55 -11.96 -22.09
N TYR A 130 -6.82 -11.76 -21.76
CA TYR A 130 -7.47 -12.32 -20.59
C TYR A 130 -8.64 -13.19 -21.05
N ASP A 131 -8.64 -14.45 -20.63
CA ASP A 131 -9.73 -15.37 -20.90
C ASP A 131 -10.75 -15.28 -19.76
N SER A 132 -11.73 -14.39 -19.94
CA SER A 132 -12.77 -14.21 -18.94
C SER A 132 -13.78 -15.34 -19.03
N PRO A 133 -14.14 -15.99 -17.91
CA PRO A 133 -15.23 -16.97 -17.89
C PRO A 133 -16.58 -16.38 -18.30
N GLU A 134 -16.78 -15.07 -18.14
CA GLU A 134 -18.05 -14.37 -18.36
C GLU A 134 -18.15 -13.75 -19.77
N TYR A 135 -17.03 -13.23 -20.30
CA TYR A 135 -17.00 -12.47 -21.55
C TYR A 135 -16.18 -13.12 -22.67
N GLY A 136 -15.55 -14.27 -22.40
CA GLY A 136 -14.62 -14.93 -23.31
C GLY A 136 -13.27 -14.21 -23.42
N PRO A 137 -12.43 -14.58 -24.40
CA PRO A 137 -11.11 -14.00 -24.59
C PRO A 137 -11.21 -12.53 -25.02
N THR A 138 -10.63 -11.64 -24.21
CA THR A 138 -10.63 -10.19 -24.43
C THR A 138 -9.25 -9.58 -24.17
N ASN A 139 -9.02 -8.41 -24.76
CA ASN A 139 -7.82 -7.62 -24.51
C ASN A 139 -8.12 -6.53 -23.49
N ILE A 140 -7.49 -6.63 -22.32
CA ILE A 140 -7.62 -5.64 -21.26
C ILE A 140 -6.25 -5.03 -20.92
N PRO A 141 -6.21 -3.77 -20.46
CA PRO A 141 -5.00 -3.18 -19.90
C PRO A 141 -4.44 -4.05 -18.77
N ARG A 142 -3.11 -4.22 -18.73
CA ARG A 142 -2.42 -5.00 -17.70
C ARG A 142 -2.79 -4.57 -16.27
N ALA A 143 -2.98 -3.27 -16.03
CA ALA A 143 -3.39 -2.75 -14.73
C ALA A 143 -4.74 -3.33 -14.23
N LEU A 144 -5.68 -3.60 -15.15
CA LEU A 144 -6.95 -4.26 -14.83
C LEU A 144 -6.78 -5.77 -14.72
N MET A 145 -5.98 -6.37 -15.61
CA MET A 145 -5.70 -7.81 -15.57
C MET A 145 -5.12 -8.25 -14.24
N LEU A 146 -4.14 -7.52 -13.71
CA LEU A 146 -3.53 -7.81 -12.41
C LEU A 146 -4.56 -7.82 -11.26
N GLN A 147 -5.62 -7.02 -11.36
CA GLN A 147 -6.69 -7.00 -10.37
C GLN A 147 -7.65 -8.18 -10.54
N PHE A 148 -8.01 -8.51 -11.78
CA PHE A 148 -8.87 -9.67 -12.07
C PHE A 148 -8.20 -10.99 -11.66
N GLN A 149 -6.90 -11.16 -11.88
CA GLN A 149 -6.17 -12.34 -11.41
C GLN A 149 -6.26 -12.51 -9.89
N LEU A 150 -6.22 -11.41 -9.13
CA LEU A 150 -6.44 -11.45 -7.68
C LEU A 150 -7.88 -11.76 -7.31
N ASP A 151 -8.86 -11.22 -8.03
CA ASP A 151 -10.29 -11.51 -7.81
C ASP A 151 -10.63 -12.99 -8.11
N ASP A 152 -10.05 -13.56 -9.16
CA ASP A 152 -10.20 -14.97 -9.52
C ASP A 152 -9.59 -15.87 -8.45
N LEU A 153 -8.36 -15.58 -8.00
CA LEU A 153 -7.70 -16.34 -6.93
C LEU A 153 -8.41 -16.19 -5.59
N LYS A 154 -8.94 -15.00 -5.29
CA LYS A 154 -9.80 -14.75 -4.12
C LYS A 154 -11.04 -15.66 -4.17
N THR A 155 -11.70 -15.70 -5.32
CA THR A 155 -12.88 -16.55 -5.55
C THR A 155 -12.54 -18.03 -5.43
N ALA A 156 -11.42 -18.47 -6.03
CA ALA A 156 -10.95 -19.85 -5.93
C ALA A 156 -10.59 -20.24 -4.50
N TYR A 157 -9.95 -19.35 -3.73
CA TYR A 157 -9.61 -19.57 -2.33
C TYR A 157 -10.86 -19.70 -1.46
N LEU A 158 -11.86 -18.82 -1.63
CA LEU A 158 -13.14 -18.91 -0.92
C LEU A 158 -13.90 -20.20 -1.26
N ALA A 159 -13.75 -20.72 -2.48
CA ALA A 159 -14.31 -21.99 -2.91
C ALA A 159 -13.46 -23.22 -2.52
N ALA A 160 -12.41 -23.05 -1.71
CA ALA A 160 -11.45 -24.09 -1.33
C ALA A 160 -10.76 -24.79 -2.53
N ARG A 161 -10.66 -24.10 -3.67
CA ARG A 161 -9.97 -24.55 -4.90
C ARG A 161 -8.55 -24.01 -5.04
N ALA A 162 -8.15 -23.06 -4.20
CA ALA A 162 -6.80 -22.53 -4.09
C ALA A 162 -6.38 -22.46 -2.62
N SER A 163 -5.08 -22.60 -2.37
CA SER A 163 -4.54 -22.51 -1.00
C SER A 163 -4.35 -21.06 -0.57
N SER A 164 -4.21 -20.83 0.75
CA SER A 164 -3.83 -19.52 1.28
C SER A 164 -2.47 -19.06 0.78
N ASN A 165 -1.54 -19.99 0.50
CA ASN A 165 -0.22 -19.68 -0.04
C ASN A 165 -0.29 -19.17 -1.48
N ASP A 166 -1.19 -19.72 -2.30
CA ASP A 166 -1.40 -19.26 -3.68
C ASP A 166 -1.91 -17.83 -3.68
N LEU A 167 -2.93 -17.54 -2.86
CA LEU A 167 -3.49 -16.21 -2.73
C LEU A 167 -2.46 -15.21 -2.14
N TYR A 168 -1.69 -15.61 -1.14
CA TYR A 168 -0.66 -14.75 -0.56
C TYR A 168 0.47 -14.44 -1.56
N THR A 169 0.90 -15.42 -2.34
CA THR A 169 1.96 -15.24 -3.35
C THR A 169 1.52 -14.29 -4.45
N ALA A 170 0.28 -14.45 -4.93
CA ALA A 170 -0.31 -13.54 -5.90
C ALA A 170 -0.45 -12.12 -5.33
N LEU A 171 -0.91 -11.99 -4.08
CA LEU A 171 -0.99 -10.71 -3.39
C LEU A 171 0.39 -10.04 -3.26
N ALA A 172 1.42 -10.79 -2.89
CA ALA A 172 2.78 -10.27 -2.76
C ALA A 172 3.33 -9.77 -4.11
N THR A 173 3.08 -10.50 -5.20
CA THR A 173 3.50 -10.11 -6.55
C THR A 173 2.76 -8.84 -7.01
N PHE A 174 1.45 -8.78 -6.76
CA PHE A 174 0.65 -7.58 -7.03
C PHE A 174 1.14 -6.38 -6.23
N ARG A 175 1.44 -6.60 -4.94
CA ARG A 175 1.95 -5.57 -4.04
C ARG A 175 3.28 -4.99 -4.52
N GLN A 176 4.20 -5.80 -5.05
CA GLN A 176 5.43 -5.28 -5.66
C GLN A 176 5.15 -4.30 -6.81
N THR A 177 4.14 -4.59 -7.64
CA THR A 177 3.74 -3.68 -8.73
C THR A 177 3.14 -2.39 -8.18
N LEU A 178 2.33 -2.49 -7.12
CA LEU A 178 1.80 -1.32 -6.41
C LEU A 178 2.91 -0.48 -5.77
N ASP A 179 3.87 -1.09 -5.10
CA ASP A 179 4.97 -0.38 -4.44
C ASP A 179 5.83 0.38 -5.48
N LEU A 180 6.05 -0.21 -6.67
CA LEU A 180 6.67 0.49 -7.80
C LEU A 180 5.85 1.69 -8.27
N ALA A 181 4.52 1.56 -8.34
CA ALA A 181 3.65 2.66 -8.71
C ALA A 181 3.65 3.79 -7.66
N GLN A 182 3.63 3.43 -6.37
CA GLN A 182 3.73 4.38 -5.26
C GLN A 182 5.07 5.09 -5.22
N ALA A 183 6.16 4.44 -5.62
CA ALA A 183 7.47 5.09 -5.74
C ALA A 183 7.41 6.27 -6.72
N TRP A 184 6.66 6.14 -7.82
CA TRP A 184 6.46 7.22 -8.79
C TRP A 184 5.57 8.35 -8.26
N GLU A 185 4.70 8.11 -7.27
CA GLU A 185 3.90 9.18 -6.66
C GLU A 185 4.79 10.29 -6.06
N SER A 186 5.92 9.92 -5.46
CA SER A 186 6.88 10.90 -4.93
C SER A 186 7.50 11.79 -6.01
N VAL A 187 7.63 11.28 -7.24
CA VAL A 187 8.22 12.00 -8.38
C VAL A 187 7.18 12.92 -9.02
N ILE A 188 5.94 12.46 -9.17
CA ILE A 188 4.87 13.23 -9.83
C ILE A 188 4.28 14.33 -8.92
N LEU A 189 4.29 14.12 -7.60
CA LEU A 189 3.78 15.09 -6.62
C LEU A 189 4.87 16.03 -6.08
N ALA A 190 6.12 15.87 -6.53
CA ALA A 190 7.20 16.76 -6.12
C ALA A 190 6.89 18.20 -6.55
N PRO A 191 7.06 19.21 -5.66
CA PRO A 191 6.91 20.60 -6.03
C PRO A 191 7.93 20.94 -7.13
N ARG A 192 7.45 21.50 -8.25
CA ARG A 192 8.32 21.91 -9.34
C ARG A 192 9.09 23.16 -8.90
N PRO A 193 10.43 23.22 -9.09
CA PRO A 193 11.14 24.48 -8.91
C PRO A 193 10.61 25.47 -9.95
N GLU A 194 10.19 26.64 -9.47
CA GLU A 194 9.74 27.79 -10.27
C GLU A 194 10.90 28.41 -11.07
#